data_AF-A0A511B9F4-F1
#
_entry.id   AF-A0A511B9F4-F1
#
_cell.length_a   1.000
_cell.length_b   1.000
_cell.length_c   1.000
_cell.angle_alpha   90.00
_cell.angle_beta   90.00
_cell.angle_gamma   90.00
#
_symmetry.space_group_name_H-M   'P 1'
#
loop_
_entity.id
_entity.type
_entity.pdbx_description
1 polymer ?
#
loop_
_entity_poly.entity_id
_entity_poly.type
_entity_poly.pdbx_seq_one_letter_code
_entity_poly.pdbx_strand_id
1 'polypeptide(L)'
;MLSGIIFVNRNGLRWRDAPREYGPHKTLYNSWKRWGDMAIFMRMMDGLSAAKAEPRTIMIDATYLKAHRIASSLRPKKGIHAV
;
A
#
# COMPACT_ATOMS: atom_id res chain seq x y z
N MET A 1 2.80 15.71 2.32
CA MET A 1 2.15 14.44 2.71
C MET A 1 1.84 13.56 1.52
N LEU A 2 0.95 13.96 0.59
CA LEU A 2 0.65 13.15 -0.61
C LEU A 2 1.90 12.91 -1.48
N SER A 3 2.72 13.95 -1.69
CA SER A 3 4.01 13.86 -2.37
C SER A 3 4.92 12.77 -1.78
N GLY A 4 5.03 12.71 -0.45
CA GLY A 4 5.82 11.68 0.25
C GLY A 4 5.26 10.27 0.07
N ILE A 5 3.93 10.10 0.12
CA ILE A 5 3.29 8.79 -0.13
C ILE A 5 3.56 8.32 -1.56
N ILE A 6 3.39 9.20 -2.55
CA ILE A 6 3.67 8.90 -3.96
C ILE A 6 5.15 8.55 -4.15
N PHE A 7 6.06 9.31 -3.52
CA PHE A 7 7.50 9.07 -3.59
C PHE A 7 7.87 7.68 -3.06
N VAL A 8 7.37 7.31 -1.87
CA VAL A 8 7.66 5.98 -1.28
C VAL A 8 7.13 4.86 -2.17
N ASN A 9 5.88 4.98 -2.65
CA ASN A 9 5.25 3.95 -3.48
C ASN A 9 5.94 3.81 -4.85
N ARG A 10 6.31 4.93 -5.49
CA ARG A 10 6.97 4.92 -6.81
C ARG A 10 8.35 4.26 -6.76
N ASN A 11 9.08 4.43 -5.66
CA ASN A 11 10.44 3.93 -5.51
C ASN A 11 10.53 2.61 -4.73
N GLY A 12 9.41 2.08 -4.22
CA GLY A 12 9.40 0.84 -3.42
C GLY A 12 10.19 0.93 -2.12
N LEU A 13 10.32 2.13 -1.55
CA LEU A 13 11.15 2.38 -0.37
C LEU A 13 10.45 1.94 0.91
N ARG A 14 11.23 1.71 1.97
CA ARG A 14 10.66 1.63 3.32
C ARG A 14 10.20 3.03 3.72
N TRP A 15 9.08 3.13 4.44
CA TRP A 15 8.57 4.42 4.93
C TRP A 15 9.61 5.24 5.70
N ARG A 16 10.47 4.58 6.47
CA ARG A 16 11.54 5.23 7.26
C ARG A 16 12.60 5.92 6.41
N ASP A 17 12.76 5.47 5.17
CA ASP A 17 13.78 5.95 4.23
C ASP A 17 13.23 7.12 3.37
N ALA A 18 11.99 7.55 3.62
CA ALA A 18 11.42 8.72 2.95
C ALA A 18 12.23 9.99 3.28
N PRO A 19 12.51 10.84 2.28
CA PRO A 19 13.17 12.12 2.49
C PRO A 19 12.49 12.97 3.56
N ARG A 20 13.29 13.59 4.43
CA ARG A 20 12.79 14.36 5.59
C ARG A 20 11.94 15.56 5.17
N GLU A 21 12.16 16.10 3.98
CA GLU A 21 11.35 17.15 3.35
C GLU A 21 9.86 16.78 3.19
N TYR A 22 9.53 15.49 3.10
CA TYR A 22 8.15 15.04 3.01
C TYR A 22 7.44 14.91 4.38
N GLY A 23 8.18 15.14 5.46
CA GLY A 23 7.70 15.05 6.83
C GLY A 23 7.95 13.69 7.49
N PRO A 24 7.44 13.48 8.73
CA PRO A 24 7.71 12.26 9.48
C PRO A 24 7.15 11.00 8.80
N HIS A 25 7.99 9.96 8.70
CA HIS A 25 7.62 8.69 8.05
C HIS A 25 6.36 8.05 8.63
N LYS A 26 6.15 8.15 9.96
CA LYS A 26 4.97 7.60 10.64
C LYS A 26 3.69 8.30 10.18
N THR A 27 3.76 9.61 9.92
CA THR A 27 2.63 10.38 9.39
C THR A 27 2.28 9.94 7.97
N LEU A 28 3.30 9.75 7.10
CA LEU A 28 3.09 9.25 5.74
C LEU A 28 2.39 7.88 5.75
N TYR A 29 2.89 6.93 6.55
CA TYR A 29 2.29 5.60 6.68
C TYR A 29 0.87 5.65 7.23
N ASN A 30 0.63 6.41 8.31
CA ASN A 30 -0.70 6.51 8.92
C ASN A 30 -1.73 7.10 7.95
N SER A 31 -1.34 8.11 7.17
CA SER A 31 -2.21 8.70 6.16
C SER A 31 -2.47 7.74 5.00
N TRP A 32 -1.44 7.06 4.50
CA TRP A 32 -1.60 6.03 3.47
C TRP A 32 -2.56 4.92 3.93
N LYS A 33 -2.37 4.40 5.14
CA LYS A 33 -3.23 3.37 5.72
C LYS A 33 -4.68 3.87 5.85
N ARG A 34 -4.87 5.05 6.44
CA ARG A 34 -6.22 5.64 6.61
C ARG A 34 -6.92 5.88 5.27
N TRP A 35 -6.18 6.26 4.23
CA TRP A 35 -6.73 6.42 2.89
C TRP A 35 -7.12 5.08 2.26
N GLY A 36 -6.35 4.02 2.52
CA GLY A 36 -6.73 2.64 2.18
C GLY A 36 -8.03 2.22 2.87
N ASP A 37 -8.12 2.41 4.18
CA ASP A 37 -9.30 2.07 4.99
C ASP A 37 -10.55 2.87 4.54
N MET A 38 -10.37 4.10 4.05
CA MET A 38 -11.45 4.96 3.54
C MET A 38 -11.73 4.75 2.04
N ALA A 39 -11.17 3.71 1.41
CA ALA A 39 -11.34 3.42 -0.02
C ALA A 39 -10.97 4.58 -0.96
N ILE A 40 -10.14 5.52 -0.52
CA ILE A 40 -9.79 6.73 -1.28
C ILE A 40 -9.05 6.36 -2.56
N PHE A 41 -8.14 5.38 -2.50
CA PHE A 41 -7.41 4.93 -3.69
C PHE A 41 -8.34 4.34 -4.76
N MET A 42 -9.35 3.58 -4.36
CA MET A 42 -10.34 3.03 -5.30
C MET A 42 -11.13 4.16 -5.97
N ARG A 43 -11.64 5.11 -5.18
CA ARG A 43 -12.37 6.27 -5.72
C ARG A 43 -11.54 7.14 -6.67
N MET A 44 -10.24 7.28 -6.39
CA MET A 44 -9.32 7.97 -7.30
C MET A 44 -9.17 7.21 -8.62
N MET A 45 -8.98 5.89 -8.56
CA MET A 45 -8.89 5.05 -9.76
C MET A 45 -10.17 5.07 -10.58
N ASP A 46 -11.34 5.01 -9.93
CA ASP A 46 -12.63 5.13 -10.60
C ASP A 46 -12.73 6.46 -11.36
N GLY A 47 -12.41 7.58 -10.70
CA GLY A 47 -12.42 8.90 -11.33
C GLY A 47 -11.41 9.05 -12.47
N LEU A 48 -10.23 8.45 -12.35
CA LEU A 48 -9.22 8.43 -13.42
C LEU A 48 -9.66 7.56 -14.60
N SER A 49 -10.33 6.44 -14.35
CA SER A 49 -10.84 5.54 -15.39
C SER A 49 -12.13 6.03 -16.08
N ALA A 50 -12.85 6.96 -15.45
CA ALA A 50 -14.10 7.50 -15.98
C ALA A 50 -13.88 8.41 -17.20
N ALA A 51 -12.73 9.07 -17.29
CA ALA A 51 -12.32 9.71 -18.53
C ALA A 51 -12.00 8.61 -19.55
N LYS A 52 -12.63 8.63 -20.73
CA LYS A 52 -12.25 7.79 -21.87
C LYS A 52 -10.83 8.17 -22.32
N ALA A 53 -9.82 7.75 -21.57
CA ALA A 53 -8.46 7.76 -22.02
C ALA A 53 -8.40 6.82 -23.22
N GLU A 54 -7.84 7.29 -24.33
CA GLU A 54 -7.33 6.41 -25.39
C GLU A 54 -6.65 5.22 -24.70
N PRO A 55 -7.04 3.96 -24.99
CA PRO A 55 -6.52 2.79 -24.32
C PRO A 55 -5.04 2.61 -24.69
N ARG A 56 -4.18 3.42 -24.09
CA ARG A 56 -2.75 3.21 -24.06
C ARG A 56 -2.59 2.05 -23.11
N THR A 57 -2.10 0.91 -23.61
CA THR A 57 -1.81 -0.25 -22.77
C THR A 57 -0.75 0.15 -21.74
N ILE A 58 -1.19 0.50 -20.53
CA ILE A 58 -0.30 0.72 -19.39
C ILE A 58 -0.20 -0.63 -18.70
N MET A 59 0.87 -1.37 -18.98
CA MET A 59 1.19 -2.58 -18.23
C MET A 59 1.58 -2.17 -16.81
N ILE A 60 0.68 -2.42 -15.85
CA ILE A 60 1.05 -2.43 -14.44
C ILE A 60 1.72 -3.77 -14.19
N ASP A 61 3.04 -3.79 -14.23
CA ASP A 61 3.81 -4.89 -13.64
C ASP A 61 3.51 -4.87 -12.14
N ALA A 62 2.81 -5.91 -11.67
CA ALA A 62 2.77 -6.24 -10.27
C ALA A 62 3.95 -7.18 -10.01
N THR A 63 5.00 -6.68 -9.36
CA THR A 63 6.10 -7.54 -8.93
C THR A 63 5.59 -8.42 -7.78
N TYR A 64 5.29 -9.69 -8.07
CA TYR A 64 4.85 -10.66 -7.07
C TYR A 64 6.04 -11.02 -6.16
N LEU A 65 6.07 -10.47 -4.94
CA LEU A 65 7.05 -10.85 -3.92
C LEU A 65 6.48 -12.02 -3.09
N LYS A 66 6.95 -13.24 -3.35
CA LYS A 66 6.57 -14.41 -2.53
C LYS A 66 7.12 -14.22 -1.11
N ALA A 67 6.23 -14.00 -0.14
CA ALA A 67 6.62 -14.00 1.26
C ALA A 67 7.06 -15.41 1.67
N HIS A 68 8.23 -15.53 2.31
CA HIS A 68 8.69 -16.80 2.87
C HIS A 68 7.71 -17.24 3.97
N ARG A 69 7.48 -18.55 4.15
CA ARG A 69 6.51 -19.11 5.14
C ARG A 69 6.69 -18.55 6.56
N ILE A 70 7.91 -18.14 6.91
CA ILE A 70 8.27 -17.59 8.23
C ILE A 70 7.89 -16.11 8.39
N ALA A 71 7.59 -15.39 7.30
CA ALA A 71 7.17 -13.99 7.34
C ALA A 71 5.74 -13.81 7.87
N SER A 72 4.93 -14.87 7.88
CA SER A 72 3.62 -14.88 8.53
C SER A 72 3.79 -15.20 10.02
N SER A 73 3.81 -14.17 10.87
CA SER A 73 3.70 -14.34 12.33
C SER A 73 2.27 -14.73 12.72
N LEU A 74 1.89 -15.97 12.41
CA LEU A 74 0.63 -16.54 12.89
C LEU A 74 0.72 -16.73 14.41
N ARG A 75 -0.12 -16.01 15.16
CA ARG A 75 -0.34 -16.31 16.59
C ARG A 75 -0.90 -17.73 16.69
N PRO A 76 -0.33 -18.63 17.54
CA PRO A 76 -0.91 -19.94 17.74
C PRO A 76 -2.33 -19.80 18.29
N LYS A 77 -3.34 -20.30 17.55
CA LYS A 77 -4.67 -20.53 18.13
C LYS A 77 -4.53 -21.72 19.08
N LYS A 78 -4.61 -21.46 20.39
CA LYS A 78 -4.70 -22.50 21.42
C LYS A 78 -5.98 -23.30 21.14
N GLY A 79 -5.82 -24.56 20.70
CA GLY A 79 -6.95 -25.45 20.45
C GLY A 79 -7.73 -25.71 21.74
N ILE A 80 -9.05 -25.56 21.67
CA ILE A 80 -9.95 -26.03 22.72
C ILE A 80 -10.19 -27.52 22.41
N HIS A 81 -9.70 -28.40 23.27
CA HIS A 81 -10.08 -29.82 23.23
C HIS A 81 -11.51 -29.96 23.77
N ALA A 82 -12.42 -30.42 22.93
CA ALA A 82 -13.71 -30.94 23.36
C ALA A 82 -13.58 -32.46 23.50
N VAL A 83 -13.98 -32.96 24.67
CA VAL A 83 -14.14 -34.38 25.05
C VAL A 83 -15.36 -34.96 24.35
#